data_AF-A0A937HLZ7-F1
#
_entry.id   AF-A0A937HLZ7-F1
#
_cell.length_a   1.000
_cell.length_b   1.000
_cell.length_c   1.000
_cell.angle_alpha   90.00
_cell.angle_beta   90.00
_cell.angle_gamma   90.00
#
_symmetry.space_group_name_H-M   'P 1'
#
loop_
_entity.id
_entity.type
_entity.pdbx_description
1 polymer ?
#
loop_
_entity_poly.entity_id
_entity_poly.type
_entity_poly.pdbx_seq_one_letter_code
_entity_poly.pdbx_strand_id
1 'polypeptide(L)'
;MKAFPLFINVADRSVIVFGDGEEAAAKLRLLLKTEARVIAIAPHFEAPLLALDGVIRVRTNPLTFELPENIAFAYAATGDEALDARLAERVRAAGILVCAADQPTVSDFSTPALVDRDPVVVAIGTEGTAPVLARRIKAQVEFMLEPGLGLIARIAASLREAVAHALPAGGARRDFWQRFFSGAREQRLTKAADIEALGRSLLTTHAAGTAPAAGSLTIVGTGAGQADLLAVAGHQALDSADVVLSEPLVSRAVLELARREAIIETHGLGATTALLDHLRAGHSVTRLVSGSGHLAYAELHAARAAGFAVRLIPGIEAELETPSQSDTVQTLNQRPDASQGTRRTANPARKAA
;
A
#
# COMPACT_ATOMS: atom_id res chain seq x y z
N MET A 1 -10.10 11.09 -12.04
CA MET A 1 -9.51 11.59 -10.79
C MET A 1 -9.45 13.10 -10.89
N LYS A 2 -10.16 13.81 -10.00
CA LYS A 2 -10.19 15.28 -9.93
C LYS A 2 -9.27 15.84 -8.84
N ALA A 3 -9.00 15.05 -7.81
CA ALA A 3 -8.13 15.43 -6.70
C ALA A 3 -6.88 14.56 -6.66
N PHE A 4 -5.72 15.17 -6.40
CA PHE A 4 -4.47 14.45 -6.21
C PHE A 4 -4.24 14.20 -4.71
N PRO A 5 -4.06 12.95 -4.26
CA PRO A 5 -3.81 12.66 -2.86
C PRO A 5 -2.39 13.11 -2.48
N LEU A 6 -2.29 13.96 -1.45
CA LEU A 6 -1.02 14.45 -0.92
C LEU A 6 -1.09 14.63 0.60
N PHE A 7 0.06 14.58 1.25
CA PHE A 7 0.22 15.00 2.64
C PHE A 7 0.94 16.35 2.67
N ILE A 8 0.41 17.31 3.43
CA ILE A 8 0.99 18.65 3.58
C ILE A 8 1.83 18.66 4.86
N ASN A 9 3.10 19.05 4.76
CA ASN A 9 3.90 19.34 5.95
C ASN A 9 3.42 20.65 6.59
N VAL A 10 3.08 20.57 7.88
CA VAL A 10 2.55 21.67 8.70
C VAL A 10 3.46 22.05 9.87
N ALA A 11 4.60 21.39 10.04
CA ALA A 11 5.59 21.77 11.04
C ALA A 11 6.02 23.24 10.83
N ASP A 12 6.08 24.01 11.92
CA ASP A 12 6.40 25.45 11.94
C ASP A 12 5.45 26.35 11.12
N ARG A 13 4.29 25.82 10.69
CA ARG A 13 3.29 26.55 9.89
C ARG A 13 1.99 26.73 10.65
N SER A 14 1.23 27.76 10.28
CA SER A 14 -0.09 27.99 10.86
C SER A 14 -1.20 27.32 10.05
N VAL A 15 -2.20 26.77 10.72
CA VAL A 15 -3.46 26.35 10.07
C VAL A 15 -4.60 27.15 10.69
N ILE A 16 -5.42 27.76 9.83
CA ILE A 16 -6.51 28.63 10.25
C ILE A 16 -7.85 27.88 10.16
N VAL A 17 -8.70 28.07 11.16
CA VAL A 17 -10.10 27.66 11.13
C VAL A 17 -10.97 28.87 11.42
N PHE A 18 -11.77 29.28 10.44
CA PHE A 18 -12.81 30.29 10.64
C PHE A 18 -14.08 29.60 11.14
N GLY A 19 -14.65 30.10 12.23
CA GLY A 19 -15.84 29.53 12.86
C GLY A 19 -15.68 29.36 14.37
N ASP A 20 -16.82 29.20 15.04
CA ASP A 20 -16.97 29.25 16.49
C ASP A 20 -17.63 28.02 17.11
N GLY A 21 -18.40 27.27 16.31
CA GLY A 21 -19.20 26.14 16.76
C GLY A 21 -18.59 24.75 16.55
N GLU A 22 -19.46 23.74 16.58
CA GLU A 22 -19.09 22.32 16.54
C GLU A 22 -18.35 21.92 15.25
N GLU A 23 -18.70 22.51 14.11
CA GLU A 23 -18.07 22.18 12.83
C GLU A 23 -16.59 22.60 12.79
N ALA A 24 -16.30 23.83 13.25
CA ALA A 24 -14.94 24.30 13.47
C ALA A 24 -14.21 23.43 14.51
N ALA A 25 -14.87 23.10 15.63
CA ALA A 25 -14.30 22.22 16.66
C ALA A 25 -13.91 20.84 16.11
N ALA A 26 -14.70 20.25 15.21
CA ALA A 26 -14.39 18.99 14.57
C ALA A 26 -13.10 19.05 13.72
N LYS A 27 -12.88 20.15 12.98
CA LYS A 27 -11.63 20.38 12.23
C LYS A 27 -10.45 20.56 13.18
N LEU A 28 -10.62 21.35 14.24
CA LEU A 28 -9.59 21.60 15.24
C LEU A 28 -9.11 20.32 15.92
N ARG A 29 -10.02 19.40 16.31
CA ARG A 29 -9.64 18.10 16.90
C ARG A 29 -8.73 17.27 16.01
N LEU A 30 -8.87 17.38 14.69
CA LEU A 30 -7.98 16.71 13.75
C LEU A 30 -6.61 17.40 13.68
N LEU A 31 -6.62 18.73 13.57
CA LEU A 31 -5.41 19.54 13.41
C LEU A 31 -4.51 19.53 14.65
N LEU A 32 -5.09 19.45 15.85
CA LEU A 32 -4.35 19.36 17.11
C LEU A 32 -3.52 18.08 17.28
N LYS A 33 -3.68 17.10 16.38
CA LYS A 33 -2.80 15.92 16.31
C LYS A 33 -1.51 16.15 15.53
N THR A 34 -1.36 17.34 14.95
CA THR A 34 -0.21 17.72 14.13
C THR A 34 0.65 18.75 14.86
N GLU A 35 1.83 19.05 14.30
CA GLU A 35 2.73 20.08 14.80
C GLU A 35 2.35 21.51 14.32
N ALA A 36 1.18 21.66 13.68
CA ALA A 36 0.71 22.94 13.21
C ALA A 36 0.43 23.91 14.37
N ARG A 37 0.72 25.19 14.15
CA ARG A 37 0.17 26.27 14.97
C ARG A 37 -1.30 26.47 14.60
N VAL A 38 -2.21 25.92 15.40
CA VAL A 38 -3.65 25.95 15.10
C VAL A 38 -4.28 27.25 15.61
N ILE A 39 -4.92 28.01 14.70
CA ILE A 39 -5.55 29.30 14.98
C ILE A 39 -7.03 29.24 14.63
N ALA A 40 -7.90 29.50 15.61
CA ALA A 40 -9.33 29.65 15.42
C ALA A 40 -9.73 31.13 15.43
N ILE A 41 -10.58 31.54 14.49
CA ILE A 41 -10.96 32.94 14.29
C ILE A 41 -12.48 33.05 14.16
N ALA A 42 -13.09 33.80 15.09
CA ALA A 42 -14.51 34.13 15.05
C ALA A 42 -14.82 35.30 16.00
N PRO A 43 -15.98 35.96 15.90
CA PRO A 43 -16.34 37.05 16.82
C PRO A 43 -16.54 36.58 18.28
N HIS A 44 -16.95 35.33 18.44
CA HIS A 44 -17.19 34.64 19.71
C HIS A 44 -16.80 33.17 19.55
N PHE A 45 -16.82 32.37 20.62
CA PHE A 45 -16.50 30.94 20.56
C PHE A 45 -17.47 30.16 21.44
N GLU A 46 -17.98 29.05 20.92
CA GLU A 46 -18.90 28.18 21.65
C GLU A 46 -18.15 27.18 22.55
N ALA A 47 -18.91 26.55 23.47
CA ALA A 47 -18.37 25.61 24.45
C ALA A 47 -17.50 24.49 23.85
N PRO A 48 -17.86 23.83 22.72
CA PRO A 48 -17.04 22.76 22.15
C PRO A 48 -15.64 23.20 21.75
N LEU A 49 -15.49 24.43 21.24
CA LEU A 49 -14.20 24.98 20.84
C LEU A 49 -13.42 25.51 22.04
N LEU A 50 -14.11 26.11 23.02
CA LEU A 50 -13.52 26.54 24.28
C LEU A 50 -12.92 25.39 25.11
N ALA A 51 -13.44 24.16 24.95
CA ALA A 51 -12.92 22.98 25.62
C ALA A 51 -11.61 22.41 25.02
N LEU A 52 -11.16 22.90 23.87
CA LEU A 52 -9.96 22.38 23.19
C LEU A 52 -8.68 23.08 23.66
N ASP A 53 -7.72 22.35 24.22
CA ASP A 53 -6.40 22.91 24.49
C ASP A 53 -5.55 23.04 23.22
N GLY A 54 -4.50 23.88 23.26
CA GLY A 54 -3.55 24.04 22.15
C GLY A 54 -4.04 24.89 20.97
N VAL A 55 -5.27 25.42 21.02
CA VAL A 55 -5.82 26.32 19.98
C VAL A 55 -5.58 27.78 20.34
N ILE A 56 -4.99 28.54 19.42
CA ILE A 56 -4.90 30.00 19.53
C ILE A 56 -6.23 30.60 19.06
N ARG A 57 -6.95 31.25 19.97
CA ARG A 57 -8.29 31.78 19.71
C ARG A 57 -8.23 33.29 19.51
N VAL A 58 -8.64 33.76 18.33
CA VAL A 58 -8.68 35.19 18.00
C VAL A 58 -10.14 35.64 17.89
N ARG A 59 -10.56 36.52 18.81
CA ARG A 59 -11.92 37.07 18.86
C ARG A 59 -12.02 38.32 18.00
N THR A 60 -12.43 38.17 16.74
CA THR A 60 -12.51 39.29 15.78
C THR A 60 -13.44 38.95 14.61
N ASN A 61 -13.74 39.94 13.77
CA ASN A 61 -14.43 39.70 12.51
C ASN A 61 -13.49 38.93 11.55
N PRO A 62 -13.87 37.72 11.11
CA PRO A 62 -13.01 36.88 10.28
C PRO A 62 -12.72 37.47 8.89
N LEU A 63 -13.57 38.39 8.39
CA LEU A 63 -13.37 39.06 7.11
C LEU A 63 -12.37 40.22 7.15
N THR A 64 -12.07 40.76 8.33
CA THR A 64 -11.16 41.91 8.49
C THR A 64 -9.86 41.56 9.20
N PHE A 65 -9.76 40.35 9.77
CA PHE A 65 -8.55 39.87 10.45
C PHE A 65 -7.32 39.84 9.53
N GLU A 66 -6.16 40.27 10.02
CA GLU A 66 -4.89 40.19 9.28
C GLU A 66 -4.35 38.76 9.26
N LEU A 67 -4.22 38.18 8.07
CA LEU A 67 -3.72 36.81 7.92
C LEU A 67 -2.24 36.74 8.36
N PRO A 68 -1.88 35.82 9.29
CA PRO A 68 -0.48 35.63 9.67
C PRO A 68 0.36 35.13 8.49
N GLU A 69 1.67 35.32 8.58
CA GLU A 69 2.61 34.72 7.64
C GLU A 69 2.67 33.19 7.81
N ASN A 70 3.19 32.49 6.79
CA ASN A 70 3.47 31.06 6.80
C ASN A 70 2.26 30.15 7.11
N ILE A 71 1.11 30.47 6.50
CA ILE A 71 -0.10 29.63 6.59
C ILE A 71 0.05 28.41 5.66
N ALA A 72 -0.31 27.23 6.17
CA ALA A 72 -0.35 26.00 5.40
C ALA A 72 -1.61 25.90 4.54
N PHE A 73 -2.76 26.05 5.18
CA PHE A 73 -4.09 26.06 4.58
C PHE A 73 -5.09 26.59 5.60
N ALA A 74 -6.34 26.79 5.18
CA ALA A 74 -7.43 27.21 6.04
C ALA A 74 -8.69 26.36 5.88
N TYR A 75 -9.54 26.37 6.90
CA TYR A 75 -10.92 25.91 6.86
C TYR A 75 -11.88 27.09 7.06
N ALA A 76 -12.95 27.14 6.25
CA ALA A 76 -14.10 27.98 6.50
C ALA A 76 -15.24 27.06 7.00
N ALA A 77 -15.62 27.22 8.27
CA ALA A 77 -16.59 26.38 8.96
C ALA A 77 -17.42 27.23 9.93
N THR A 78 -17.94 28.36 9.44
CA THR A 78 -18.71 29.29 10.27
C THR A 78 -20.17 28.87 10.44
N GLY A 79 -20.64 27.86 9.70
CA GLY A 79 -22.05 27.48 9.64
C GLY A 79 -22.93 28.45 8.85
N ASP A 80 -22.32 29.43 8.17
CA ASP A 80 -22.97 30.38 7.25
C ASP A 80 -22.29 30.24 5.90
N GLU A 81 -22.99 29.61 4.95
CA GLU A 81 -22.42 29.29 3.63
C GLU A 81 -21.94 30.54 2.88
N ALA A 82 -22.66 31.67 3.00
CA ALA A 82 -22.30 32.90 2.31
C ALA A 82 -21.05 33.55 2.93
N LEU A 83 -20.91 33.47 4.25
CA LEU A 83 -19.70 33.91 4.93
C LEU A 83 -18.50 33.02 4.58
N ASP A 84 -18.68 31.69 4.60
CA ASP A 84 -17.66 30.72 4.26
C ASP A 84 -17.16 30.89 2.82
N ALA A 85 -18.04 31.13 1.85
CA ALA A 85 -17.66 31.40 0.46
C ALA A 85 -16.82 32.69 0.33
N ARG A 86 -17.18 33.76 1.05
CA ARG A 86 -16.42 35.02 1.07
C ARG A 86 -15.05 34.86 1.74
N LEU A 87 -14.99 34.07 2.81
CA LEU A 87 -13.72 33.73 3.46
C LEU A 87 -12.84 32.89 2.55
N ALA A 88 -13.41 31.93 1.83
CA ALA A 88 -12.71 31.12 0.85
C ALA A 88 -12.11 31.97 -0.27
N GLU A 89 -12.88 32.89 -0.85
CA GLU A 89 -12.40 33.84 -1.85
C GLU A 89 -11.24 34.68 -1.31
N ARG A 90 -11.39 35.25 -0.12
CA ARG A 90 -10.37 36.09 0.53
C ARG A 90 -9.05 35.34 0.77
N VAL A 91 -9.14 34.13 1.32
CA VAL A 91 -7.97 33.29 1.64
C VAL A 91 -7.27 32.83 0.35
N ARG A 92 -8.04 32.45 -0.67
CA ARG A 92 -7.51 32.07 -1.97
C ARG A 92 -6.80 33.24 -2.66
N ALA A 93 -7.32 34.46 -2.54
CA ALA A 93 -6.66 35.66 -3.07
C ALA A 93 -5.28 35.92 -2.43
N ALA A 94 -5.03 35.39 -1.23
CA ALA A 94 -3.72 35.41 -0.57
C ALA A 94 -2.83 34.20 -0.93
N GLY A 95 -3.23 33.34 -1.88
CA GLY A 95 -2.48 32.16 -2.31
C GLY A 95 -2.53 30.97 -1.35
N ILE A 96 -3.48 30.97 -0.40
CA ILE A 96 -3.63 29.93 0.62
C ILE A 96 -4.74 28.96 0.19
N LEU A 97 -4.49 27.65 0.32
CA LEU A 97 -5.51 26.63 0.07
C LEU A 97 -6.62 26.69 1.13
N VAL A 98 -7.87 26.60 0.71
CA VAL A 98 -9.02 26.65 1.60
C VAL A 98 -10.00 25.50 1.38
N CYS A 99 -10.58 25.00 2.48
CA CYS A 99 -11.71 24.08 2.44
C CYS A 99 -12.88 24.71 3.20
N ALA A 100 -13.91 25.12 2.46
CA ALA A 100 -15.18 25.53 3.03
C ALA A 100 -16.04 24.29 3.31
N ALA A 101 -16.61 24.22 4.50
CA ALA A 101 -17.35 23.07 4.93
C ALA A 101 -18.64 22.90 4.11
N ASP A 102 -18.92 21.66 3.71
CA ASP A 102 -20.02 21.26 2.83
C ASP A 102 -20.17 22.05 1.51
N GLN A 103 -19.12 22.76 1.06
CA GLN A 103 -19.13 23.57 -0.15
C GLN A 103 -17.96 23.22 -1.11
N PRO A 104 -18.09 22.14 -1.91
CA PRO A 104 -17.03 21.67 -2.81
C PRO A 104 -16.66 22.66 -3.92
N THR A 105 -17.59 23.52 -4.35
CA THR A 105 -17.38 24.46 -5.47
C THR A 105 -16.43 25.60 -5.13
N VAL A 106 -16.33 25.96 -3.85
CA VAL A 106 -15.44 27.01 -3.35
C VAL A 106 -14.27 26.45 -2.54
N SER A 107 -14.06 25.14 -2.56
CA SER A 107 -12.97 24.46 -1.84
C SER A 107 -11.86 24.00 -2.78
N ASP A 108 -10.60 24.18 -2.37
CA ASP A 108 -9.42 23.71 -3.12
C ASP A 108 -9.06 22.26 -2.76
N PHE A 109 -9.48 21.79 -1.59
CA PHE A 109 -9.25 20.43 -1.12
C PHE A 109 -10.43 19.91 -0.31
N SER A 110 -10.45 18.60 -0.06
CA SER A 110 -11.40 17.94 0.82
C SER A 110 -10.68 17.27 1.99
N THR A 111 -11.34 17.15 3.13
CA THR A 111 -10.79 16.41 4.27
C THR A 111 -11.08 14.91 4.07
N PRO A 112 -10.06 14.05 3.87
CA PRO A 112 -10.28 12.63 3.68
C PRO A 112 -10.69 11.94 4.99
N ALA A 113 -11.21 10.72 4.89
CA ALA A 113 -11.29 9.85 6.06
C ALA A 113 -9.87 9.37 6.41
N LEU A 114 -9.49 9.49 7.67
CA LEU A 114 -8.13 9.21 8.14
C LEU A 114 -8.09 8.02 9.09
N VAL A 115 -7.15 7.10 8.85
CA VAL A 115 -6.66 6.12 9.83
C VAL A 115 -5.30 6.58 10.31
N ASP A 116 -5.20 6.74 11.62
CA ASP A 116 -4.07 7.39 12.27
C ASP A 116 -3.32 6.37 13.15
N ARG A 117 -2.07 6.10 12.77
CA ARG A 117 -1.07 5.30 13.49
C ARG A 117 0.27 6.05 13.47
N ASP A 118 0.23 7.37 13.71
CA ASP A 118 1.38 8.28 13.58
C ASP A 118 2.73 7.60 13.94
N PRO A 119 3.75 7.67 13.05
CA PRO A 119 3.80 8.43 11.79
C PRO A 119 3.19 7.74 10.56
N VAL A 120 2.51 6.60 10.72
CA VAL A 120 1.83 5.92 9.61
C VAL A 120 0.39 6.39 9.52
N VAL A 121 0.02 7.04 8.43
CA VAL A 121 -1.33 7.58 8.21
C VAL A 121 -1.87 7.09 6.87
N VAL A 122 -3.13 6.68 6.85
CA VAL A 122 -3.87 6.35 5.61
C VAL A 122 -4.97 7.38 5.40
N ALA A 123 -4.97 8.00 4.22
CA ALA A 123 -6.00 8.93 3.78
C ALA A 123 -6.89 8.28 2.72
N ILE A 124 -8.20 8.29 2.95
CA ILE A 124 -9.21 7.68 2.09
C ILE A 124 -10.09 8.80 1.54
N GLY A 125 -9.94 9.09 0.24
CA GLY A 125 -10.75 10.06 -0.50
C GLY A 125 -11.75 9.37 -1.41
N THR A 126 -12.98 9.88 -1.46
CA THR A 126 -14.03 9.43 -2.39
C THR A 126 -14.48 10.54 -3.34
N GLU A 127 -13.68 11.61 -3.48
CA GLU A 127 -14.01 12.82 -4.26
C GLU A 127 -15.42 13.37 -3.91
N GLY A 128 -15.82 13.26 -2.65
CA GLY A 128 -17.15 13.67 -2.16
C GLY A 128 -18.31 12.77 -2.60
N THR A 129 -18.05 11.69 -3.35
CA THR A 129 -19.10 10.89 -4.01
C THR A 129 -19.72 9.84 -3.09
N ALA A 130 -18.97 9.34 -2.10
CA ALA A 130 -19.44 8.25 -1.24
C ALA A 130 -18.87 8.29 0.19
N PRO A 131 -19.36 9.18 1.08
CA PRO A 131 -18.89 9.27 2.47
C PRO A 131 -19.07 7.96 3.26
N VAL A 132 -20.17 7.23 3.02
CA VAL A 132 -20.44 5.94 3.67
C VAL A 132 -19.42 4.88 3.26
N LEU A 133 -19.03 4.85 1.99
CA LEU A 133 -17.98 3.96 1.49
C LEU A 133 -16.62 4.29 2.13
N ALA A 134 -16.27 5.59 2.20
CA ALA A 134 -15.04 6.03 2.86
C ALA A 134 -14.97 5.55 4.32
N ARG A 135 -16.09 5.64 5.06
CA ARG A 135 -16.19 5.16 6.45
C ARG A 135 -16.03 3.63 6.54
N ARG A 136 -16.61 2.88 5.61
CA ARG A 136 -16.46 1.41 5.57
C ARG A 136 -15.01 1.00 5.30
N ILE A 137 -14.37 1.61 4.31
CA ILE A 137 -12.95 1.36 4.00
C ILE A 137 -12.08 1.74 5.20
N LYS A 138 -12.35 2.89 5.83
CA LYS A 138 -11.65 3.33 7.04
C LYS A 138 -11.70 2.26 8.13
N ALA A 139 -12.88 1.72 8.44
CA ALA A 139 -13.03 0.69 9.45
C ALA A 139 -12.25 -0.60 9.12
N GLN A 140 -12.23 -1.01 7.85
CA GLN A 140 -11.44 -2.17 7.40
C GLN A 140 -9.93 -1.94 7.57
N VAL A 141 -9.45 -0.75 7.20
CA VAL A 141 -8.04 -0.37 7.36
C VAL A 141 -7.66 -0.25 8.85
N GLU A 142 -8.54 0.31 9.69
CA GLU A 142 -8.33 0.37 11.15
C GLU A 142 -8.16 -1.01 11.77
N PHE A 143 -8.91 -2.01 11.29
CA PHE A 143 -8.81 -3.39 11.73
C PHE A 143 -7.51 -4.06 11.23
N MET A 144 -7.09 -3.76 10.01
CA MET A 144 -5.88 -4.32 9.41
C MET A 144 -4.59 -3.77 10.03
N LEU A 145 -4.56 -2.49 10.40
CA LEU A 145 -3.36 -1.82 10.91
C LEU A 145 -3.19 -1.99 12.41
N GLU A 146 -2.13 -2.69 12.79
CA GLU A 146 -1.77 -2.93 14.19
C GLU A 146 -1.60 -1.62 14.98
N PRO A 147 -2.12 -1.52 16.22
CA PRO A 147 -2.01 -0.31 17.03
C PRO A 147 -0.56 0.15 17.27
N GLY A 148 0.40 -0.78 17.37
CA GLY A 148 1.81 -0.50 17.64
C GLY A 148 2.63 -0.04 16.43
N LEU A 149 2.02 0.04 15.24
CA LEU A 149 2.73 0.31 13.98
C LEU A 149 3.51 1.64 14.00
N GLY A 150 2.96 2.66 14.66
CA GLY A 150 3.63 3.95 14.80
C GLY A 150 4.96 3.88 15.57
N LEU A 151 5.04 3.04 16.60
CA LEU A 151 6.28 2.82 17.34
C LEU A 151 7.33 2.14 16.46
N ILE A 152 6.93 1.09 15.73
CA ILE A 152 7.80 0.37 14.81
C ILE A 152 8.35 1.33 13.74
N ALA A 153 7.51 2.19 13.17
CA ALA A 153 7.91 3.17 12.16
C ALA A 153 8.90 4.21 12.70
N ARG A 154 8.72 4.72 13.93
CA ARG A 154 9.69 5.65 14.56
C ARG A 154 11.05 5.00 14.80
N ILE A 155 11.07 3.73 15.21
CA ILE A 155 12.33 2.99 15.41
C ILE A 155 12.98 2.66 14.06
N ALA A 156 12.19 2.32 13.04
CA ALA A 156 12.71 2.19 11.69
C ALA A 156 13.38 3.50 11.22
N ALA A 157 12.77 4.66 11.50
CA ALA A 157 13.35 5.95 11.16
C ALA A 157 14.69 6.19 11.87
N SER A 158 14.83 5.85 13.15
CA SER A 158 16.11 6.02 13.87
C SER A 158 17.21 5.07 13.38
N LEU A 159 16.85 3.92 12.82
CA LEU A 159 17.78 2.95 12.25
C LEU A 159 18.24 3.30 10.83
N ARG A 160 17.59 4.25 10.14
CA ARG A 160 17.85 4.56 8.71
C ARG A 160 19.31 4.87 8.41
N GLU A 161 19.95 5.70 9.23
CA GLU A 161 21.34 6.07 8.98
C GLU A 161 22.29 4.89 9.16
N ALA A 162 22.12 4.10 10.22
CA ALA A 162 22.92 2.90 10.45
C ALA A 162 22.79 1.89 9.29
N VAL A 163 21.55 1.68 8.80
CA VAL A 163 21.27 0.82 7.65
C VAL A 163 21.89 1.37 6.37
N ALA A 164 21.83 2.68 6.15
CA ALA A 164 22.42 3.31 4.97
C ALA A 164 23.95 3.21 4.95
N HIS A 165 24.60 3.28 6.12
CA HIS A 165 26.05 3.08 6.24
C HIS A 165 26.45 1.61 6.06
N ALA A 166 25.66 0.68 6.58
CA ALA A 166 26.00 -0.74 6.57
C ALA A 166 25.67 -1.44 5.23
N LEU A 167 24.64 -1.00 4.51
CA LEU A 167 24.12 -1.69 3.32
C LEU A 167 24.12 -0.80 2.06
N PRO A 168 24.43 -1.36 0.88
CA PRO A 168 24.31 -0.64 -0.38
C PRO A 168 22.84 -0.29 -0.69
N ALA A 169 22.62 0.80 -1.44
CA ALA A 169 21.27 1.19 -1.87
C ALA A 169 20.62 0.12 -2.77
N GLY A 170 19.29 0.15 -2.87
CA GLY A 170 18.54 -0.81 -3.69
C GLY A 170 18.12 -2.06 -2.91
N GLY A 171 18.32 -3.24 -3.52
CA GLY A 171 17.78 -4.52 -3.04
C GLY A 171 18.15 -4.87 -1.59
N ALA A 172 19.41 -4.68 -1.19
CA ALA A 172 19.87 -5.03 0.16
C ALA A 172 19.14 -4.25 1.27
N ARG A 173 18.97 -2.94 1.09
CA ARG A 173 18.19 -2.12 2.05
C ARG A 173 16.71 -2.52 2.05
N ARG A 174 16.15 -2.90 0.90
CA ARG A 174 14.73 -3.35 0.82
C ARG A 174 14.51 -4.67 1.55
N ASP A 175 15.36 -5.67 1.31
CA ASP A 175 15.28 -6.96 2.01
C ASP A 175 15.38 -6.75 3.53
N PHE A 176 16.33 -5.93 3.98
CA PHE A 176 16.44 -5.56 5.39
C PHE A 176 15.12 -5.00 5.94
N TRP A 177 14.52 -4.01 5.29
CA TRP A 177 13.27 -3.41 5.77
C TRP A 177 12.07 -4.36 5.71
N GLN A 178 11.96 -5.17 4.65
CA GLN A 178 10.92 -6.19 4.55
C GLN A 178 11.01 -7.17 5.73
N ARG A 179 12.21 -7.69 6.03
CA ARG A 179 12.46 -8.59 7.16
C ARG A 179 12.26 -7.93 8.51
N PHE A 180 12.61 -6.65 8.63
CA PHE A 180 12.39 -5.87 9.84
C PHE A 180 10.90 -5.72 10.15
N PHE A 181 10.10 -5.26 9.18
CA PHE A 181 8.66 -5.06 9.38
C PHE A 181 7.91 -6.39 9.53
N SER A 182 8.26 -7.42 8.75
CA SER A 182 7.64 -8.75 8.89
C SER A 182 7.99 -9.38 10.23
N GLY A 183 9.27 -9.33 10.64
CA GLY A 183 9.75 -9.88 11.89
C GLY A 183 9.14 -9.19 13.11
N ALA A 184 9.04 -7.85 13.09
CA ALA A 184 8.41 -7.09 14.18
C ALA A 184 6.94 -7.49 14.37
N ARG A 185 6.22 -7.68 13.27
CA ARG A 185 4.83 -8.15 13.24
C ARG A 185 4.67 -9.59 13.73
N GLU A 186 5.45 -10.52 13.18
CA GLU A 186 5.38 -11.96 13.50
C GLU A 186 5.67 -12.22 14.98
N GLN A 187 6.65 -11.49 15.54
CA GLN A 187 7.02 -11.57 16.95
C GLN A 187 6.11 -10.72 17.86
N ARG A 188 5.15 -9.98 17.28
CA ARG A 188 4.22 -9.06 17.99
C ARG A 188 4.95 -8.12 18.94
N LEU A 189 6.03 -7.51 18.46
CA LEU A 189 6.87 -6.65 19.28
C LEU A 189 6.11 -5.37 19.66
N THR A 190 6.06 -5.09 20.96
CA THR A 190 5.34 -3.92 21.50
C THR A 190 6.25 -2.96 22.26
N LYS A 191 7.49 -3.38 22.59
CA LYS A 191 8.46 -2.57 23.32
C LYS A 191 9.54 -2.05 22.39
N ALA A 192 9.94 -0.80 22.62
CA ALA A 192 10.96 -0.15 21.78
C ALA A 192 12.30 -0.91 21.77
N ALA A 193 12.75 -1.38 22.93
CA ALA A 193 14.01 -2.11 23.06
C ALA A 193 14.04 -3.41 22.24
N ASP A 194 12.93 -4.14 22.20
CA ASP A 194 12.84 -5.40 21.45
C ASP A 194 12.85 -5.15 19.94
N ILE A 195 12.14 -4.11 19.48
CA ILE A 195 12.12 -3.68 18.07
C ILE A 195 13.51 -3.21 17.63
N GLU A 196 14.20 -2.45 18.47
CA GLU A 196 15.57 -2.00 18.19
C GLU A 196 16.55 -3.19 18.16
N ALA A 197 16.41 -4.14 19.08
CA ALA A 197 17.23 -5.35 19.12
C ALA A 197 17.06 -6.19 17.84
N LEU A 198 15.82 -6.30 17.33
CA LEU A 198 15.56 -6.95 16.04
C LEU A 198 16.32 -6.26 14.90
N GLY A 199 16.24 -4.93 14.80
CA GLY A 199 16.93 -4.16 13.77
C GLY A 199 18.45 -4.35 13.82
N ARG A 200 19.05 -4.29 15.02
CA ARG A 200 20.49 -4.54 15.22
C ARG A 200 20.90 -5.96 14.83
N SER A 201 20.11 -6.96 15.23
CA SER A 201 20.36 -8.37 14.88
C SER A 201 20.34 -8.61 13.37
N LEU A 202 19.37 -8.02 12.66
CA LEU A 202 19.28 -8.10 11.20
C LEU A 202 20.46 -7.44 10.50
N LEU A 203 20.97 -6.31 11.03
CA LEU A 203 22.16 -5.64 10.51
C LEU A 203 23.40 -6.51 10.68
N THR A 204 23.62 -7.12 11.85
CA THR A 204 24.75 -8.04 12.06
C THR A 204 24.68 -9.26 11.15
N THR A 205 23.49 -9.80 10.91
CA THR A 205 23.29 -10.95 10.02
C THR A 205 23.63 -10.60 8.57
N HIS A 206 23.21 -9.42 8.11
CA HIS A 206 23.55 -8.92 6.78
C HIS A 206 25.05 -8.65 6.62
N ALA A 207 25.69 -8.05 7.62
CA ALA A 207 27.13 -7.77 7.61
C ALA A 207 27.99 -9.04 7.58
N ALA A 208 27.50 -10.14 8.18
CA ALA A 208 28.17 -11.44 8.12
C ALA A 208 27.97 -12.18 6.77
N GLY A 209 26.96 -11.79 5.99
CA GLY A 209 26.57 -12.41 4.72
C GLY A 209 27.06 -11.67 3.46
N THR A 210 28.05 -10.77 3.58
CA THR A 210 28.52 -9.86 2.52
C THR A 210 29.22 -10.55 1.34
N ALA A 211 28.46 -11.28 0.54
CA ALA A 211 28.63 -11.20 -0.90
C ALA A 211 27.57 -10.22 -1.43
N PRO A 212 27.89 -9.33 -2.39
CA PRO A 212 26.84 -8.60 -3.09
C PRO A 212 25.85 -9.63 -3.61
N ALA A 213 24.57 -9.50 -3.25
CA ALA A 213 23.54 -10.36 -3.81
C ALA A 213 23.61 -10.17 -5.33
N ALA A 214 24.08 -11.20 -6.05
CA ALA A 214 24.02 -11.20 -7.49
C ALA A 214 22.57 -10.92 -7.91
N GLY A 215 22.37 -10.21 -9.03
CA GLY A 215 21.03 -9.91 -9.51
C GLY A 215 20.18 -11.18 -9.57
N SER A 216 18.87 -11.03 -9.34
CA SER A 216 17.94 -12.16 -9.30
C SER A 216 16.89 -12.00 -10.38
N LEU A 217 16.51 -13.11 -11.00
CA LEU A 217 15.44 -13.15 -11.99
C LEU A 217 14.22 -13.86 -11.42
N THR A 218 13.07 -13.21 -11.45
CA THR A 218 11.77 -13.86 -11.26
C THR A 218 10.94 -13.73 -12.53
N ILE A 219 10.65 -14.85 -13.17
CA ILE A 219 9.69 -14.89 -14.27
C ILE A 219 8.30 -15.09 -13.69
N VAL A 220 7.35 -14.24 -14.10
CA VAL A 220 5.98 -14.26 -13.62
C VAL A 220 5.04 -14.40 -14.81
N GLY A 221 4.33 -15.52 -14.85
CA GLY A 221 3.21 -15.72 -15.76
C GLY A 221 2.02 -14.86 -15.34
N THR A 222 1.54 -13.99 -16.23
CA THR A 222 0.41 -13.08 -15.94
C THR A 222 -0.95 -13.67 -16.29
N GLY A 223 -0.99 -14.92 -16.75
CA GLY A 223 -2.21 -15.59 -17.18
C GLY A 223 -2.89 -14.83 -18.33
N ALA A 224 -4.22 -14.71 -18.24
CA ALA A 224 -5.03 -13.93 -19.18
C ALA A 224 -4.90 -12.39 -19.02
N GLY A 225 -4.04 -11.90 -18.13
CA GLY A 225 -3.82 -10.47 -17.91
C GLY A 225 -4.76 -9.82 -16.90
N GLN A 226 -5.53 -10.59 -16.13
CA GLN A 226 -6.34 -10.10 -15.02
C GLN A 226 -5.48 -9.92 -13.77
N ALA A 227 -5.46 -8.71 -13.19
CA ALA A 227 -4.56 -8.36 -12.08
C ALA A 227 -4.87 -9.11 -10.77
N ASP A 228 -6.14 -9.44 -10.56
CA ASP A 228 -6.64 -10.23 -9.43
C ASP A 228 -6.35 -11.74 -9.56
N LEU A 229 -6.09 -12.24 -10.78
CA LEU A 229 -5.62 -13.61 -11.02
C LEU A 229 -4.10 -13.76 -10.94
N LEU A 230 -3.36 -12.66 -10.78
CA LEU A 230 -1.92 -12.74 -10.57
C LEU A 230 -1.65 -13.47 -9.24
N ALA A 231 -0.81 -14.50 -9.28
CA ALA A 231 -0.44 -15.24 -8.07
C ALA A 231 0.10 -14.29 -6.99
N VAL A 232 -0.15 -14.58 -5.71
CA VAL A 232 0.36 -13.80 -4.58
C VAL A 232 1.89 -13.64 -4.65
N ALA A 233 2.60 -14.69 -5.07
CA ALA A 233 4.04 -14.63 -5.28
C ALA A 233 4.45 -13.68 -6.44
N GLY A 234 3.60 -13.53 -7.46
CA GLY A 234 3.80 -12.58 -8.55
C GLY A 234 3.63 -11.13 -8.11
N HIS A 235 2.62 -10.86 -7.27
CA HIS A 235 2.49 -9.55 -6.58
C HIS A 235 3.74 -9.21 -5.77
N GLN A 236 4.23 -10.17 -4.97
CA GLN A 236 5.47 -9.99 -4.18
C GLN A 236 6.70 -9.75 -5.07
N ALA A 237 6.78 -10.40 -6.24
CA ALA A 237 7.85 -10.20 -7.19
C ALA A 237 7.80 -8.79 -7.82
N LEU A 238 6.62 -8.24 -8.07
CA LEU A 238 6.45 -6.87 -8.57
C LEU A 238 6.76 -5.79 -7.53
N ASP A 239 6.42 -6.04 -6.26
CA ASP A 239 6.73 -5.14 -5.15
C ASP A 239 8.23 -5.07 -4.82
N SER A 240 8.97 -6.16 -5.02
CA SER A 240 10.40 -6.24 -4.68
C SER A 240 11.35 -5.88 -5.84
N ALA A 241 10.84 -5.84 -7.08
CA ALA A 241 11.62 -5.61 -8.29
C ALA A 241 12.31 -4.24 -8.31
N ASP A 242 13.56 -4.20 -8.80
CA ASP A 242 14.20 -2.97 -9.28
C ASP A 242 13.76 -2.67 -10.72
N VAL A 243 13.62 -3.74 -11.53
CA VAL A 243 13.29 -3.65 -12.95
C VAL A 243 12.16 -4.62 -13.27
N VAL A 244 11.13 -4.13 -13.96
CA VAL A 244 10.05 -4.94 -14.53
C VAL A 244 10.22 -4.96 -16.05
N LEU A 245 10.59 -6.12 -16.58
CA LEU A 245 10.66 -6.37 -18.02
C LEU A 245 9.33 -6.97 -18.47
N SER A 246 8.49 -6.18 -19.09
CA SER A 246 7.17 -6.60 -19.57
C SER A 246 7.20 -6.97 -21.03
N GLU A 247 6.47 -8.01 -21.44
CA GLU A 247 6.15 -8.17 -22.85
C GLU A 247 4.97 -7.28 -23.28
N PRO A 248 4.79 -7.00 -24.58
CA PRO A 248 3.71 -6.14 -25.07
C PRO A 248 2.28 -6.64 -24.77
N LEU A 249 2.09 -7.94 -24.55
CA LEU A 249 0.77 -8.54 -24.31
C LEU A 249 0.32 -8.45 -22.85
N VAL A 250 1.19 -8.05 -21.93
CA VAL A 250 0.84 -7.89 -20.51
C VAL A 250 -0.10 -6.71 -20.36
N SER A 251 -1.19 -6.91 -19.61
CA SER A 251 -2.18 -5.86 -19.40
C SER A 251 -1.63 -4.71 -18.57
N ARG A 252 -2.15 -3.51 -18.83
CA ARG A 252 -1.84 -2.33 -18.01
C ARG A 252 -2.20 -2.52 -16.54
N ALA A 253 -3.29 -3.24 -16.24
CA ALA A 253 -3.72 -3.49 -14.87
C ALA A 253 -2.68 -4.28 -14.06
N VAL A 254 -1.96 -5.21 -14.70
CA VAL A 254 -0.85 -5.93 -14.05
C VAL A 254 0.37 -5.02 -13.86
N LEU A 255 0.67 -4.15 -14.83
CA LEU A 255 1.78 -3.19 -14.70
C LEU A 255 1.55 -2.16 -13.60
N GLU A 256 0.29 -1.78 -13.33
CA GLU A 256 -0.07 -0.86 -12.25
C GLU A 256 0.15 -1.47 -10.84
N LEU A 257 0.37 -2.79 -10.74
CA LEU A 257 0.79 -3.46 -9.51
C LEU A 257 2.29 -3.30 -9.22
N ALA A 258 3.09 -2.94 -10.23
CA ALA A 258 4.51 -2.66 -10.02
C ALA A 258 4.66 -1.43 -9.13
N ARG A 259 5.68 -1.46 -8.26
CA ARG A 259 6.01 -0.29 -7.44
C ARG A 259 6.37 0.92 -8.32
N ARG A 260 6.05 2.11 -7.82
CA ARG A 260 6.20 3.37 -8.57
C ARG A 260 7.65 3.68 -8.97
N GLU A 261 8.64 3.24 -8.20
CA GLU A 261 10.05 3.52 -8.48
C GLU A 261 10.74 2.43 -9.32
N ALA A 262 10.05 1.34 -9.67
CA ALA A 262 10.64 0.32 -10.53
C ALA A 262 10.84 0.86 -11.95
N ILE A 263 11.95 0.47 -12.57
CA ILE A 263 12.17 0.73 -14.00
C ILE A 263 11.29 -0.24 -14.77
N ILE A 264 10.33 0.28 -15.54
CA ILE A 264 9.45 -0.56 -16.37
C ILE A 264 9.89 -0.42 -17.82
N GLU A 265 10.30 -1.53 -18.42
CA GLU A 265 10.69 -1.59 -19.82
C GLU A 265 9.86 -2.64 -20.57
N THR A 266 9.46 -2.31 -21.80
CA THR A 266 8.70 -3.22 -22.65
C THR A 266 9.63 -3.89 -23.66
N HIS A 267 9.75 -5.21 -23.57
CA HIS A 267 10.58 -6.03 -24.46
C HIS A 267 9.81 -7.26 -24.95
N GLY A 268 9.98 -7.59 -26.23
CA GLY A 268 9.49 -8.86 -26.78
C GLY A 268 10.17 -10.08 -26.13
N LEU A 269 9.70 -11.28 -26.49
CA LEU A 269 10.35 -12.52 -26.07
C LEU A 269 11.80 -12.58 -26.58
N GLY A 270 12.72 -13.13 -25.77
CA GLY A 270 14.13 -13.28 -26.13
C GLY A 270 14.99 -12.06 -25.80
N ALA A 271 14.57 -11.21 -24.87
CA ALA A 271 15.28 -10.01 -24.42
C ALA A 271 16.45 -10.32 -23.48
N THR A 272 17.16 -11.42 -23.74
CA THR A 272 18.17 -12.00 -22.87
C THR A 272 19.30 -11.03 -22.54
N THR A 273 19.75 -10.23 -23.51
CA THR A 273 20.86 -9.28 -23.30
C THR A 273 20.48 -8.20 -22.28
N ALA A 274 19.36 -7.51 -22.49
CA ALA A 274 18.87 -6.47 -21.58
C ALA A 274 18.62 -7.03 -20.17
N LEU A 275 18.01 -8.22 -20.10
CA LEU A 275 17.80 -8.94 -18.85
C LEU A 275 19.13 -9.22 -18.12
N LEU A 276 20.13 -9.78 -18.81
CA LEU A 276 21.42 -10.11 -18.20
C LEU A 276 22.19 -8.85 -17.77
N ASP A 277 22.06 -7.74 -18.49
CA ASP A 277 22.72 -6.48 -18.15
C ASP A 277 22.20 -5.92 -16.82
N HIS A 278 20.88 -5.96 -16.60
CA HIS A 278 20.31 -5.61 -15.29
C HIS A 278 20.73 -6.56 -14.17
N LEU A 279 20.77 -7.88 -14.44
CA LEU A 279 21.21 -8.85 -13.43
C LEU A 279 22.69 -8.63 -13.04
N ARG A 280 23.55 -8.32 -14.01
CA ARG A 280 24.96 -7.97 -13.75
C ARG A 280 25.11 -6.66 -12.99
N ALA A 281 24.19 -5.72 -13.16
CA ALA A 281 24.11 -4.51 -12.35
C ALA A 281 23.59 -4.77 -10.93
N GLY A 282 23.24 -6.02 -10.58
CA GLY A 282 22.78 -6.42 -9.24
C GLY A 282 21.29 -6.16 -9.01
N HIS A 283 20.51 -5.87 -10.06
CA HIS A 283 19.09 -5.62 -9.95
C HIS A 283 18.29 -6.90 -9.70
N SER A 284 17.22 -6.80 -8.91
CA SER A 284 16.16 -7.79 -8.93
C SER A 284 15.22 -7.52 -10.11
N VAL A 285 15.20 -8.44 -11.07
CA VAL A 285 14.46 -8.32 -12.33
C VAL A 285 13.22 -9.22 -12.29
N THR A 286 12.05 -8.61 -12.48
CA THR A 286 10.80 -9.34 -12.68
C THR A 286 10.43 -9.33 -14.17
N ARG A 287 10.42 -10.50 -14.80
CA ARG A 287 10.06 -10.69 -16.21
C ARG A 287 8.60 -11.12 -16.30
N LEU A 288 7.73 -10.22 -16.77
CA LEU A 288 6.32 -10.50 -16.98
C LEU A 288 6.07 -11.06 -18.37
N VAL A 289 5.42 -12.23 -18.43
CA VAL A 289 5.06 -12.93 -19.66
C VAL A 289 3.63 -13.43 -19.55
N SER A 290 2.84 -13.31 -20.60
CA SER A 290 1.47 -13.79 -20.66
C SER A 290 1.37 -15.31 -20.49
N GLY A 291 0.17 -15.77 -20.10
CA GLY A 291 -0.08 -17.17 -19.81
C GLY A 291 0.71 -17.67 -18.60
N SER A 292 1.21 -18.91 -18.69
CA SER A 292 1.99 -19.57 -17.65
C SER A 292 3.41 -19.01 -17.44
N GLY A 293 3.90 -18.18 -18.36
CA GLY A 293 5.29 -17.69 -18.36
C GLY A 293 6.31 -18.65 -18.98
N HIS A 294 5.87 -19.80 -19.52
CA HIS A 294 6.76 -20.77 -20.15
C HIS A 294 7.51 -20.22 -21.38
N LEU A 295 7.00 -19.17 -22.04
CA LEU A 295 7.65 -18.55 -23.21
C LEU A 295 8.99 -17.88 -22.87
N ALA A 296 9.26 -17.55 -21.59
CA ALA A 296 10.53 -17.01 -21.13
C ALA A 296 11.56 -18.08 -20.71
N TYR A 297 11.35 -19.37 -21.01
CA TYR A 297 12.31 -20.41 -20.61
C TYR A 297 13.70 -20.21 -21.19
N ALA A 298 13.83 -19.69 -22.41
CA ALA A 298 15.13 -19.39 -23.00
C ALA A 298 15.90 -18.34 -22.16
N GLU A 299 15.21 -17.28 -21.73
CA GLU A 299 15.75 -16.23 -20.85
C GLU A 299 16.10 -16.80 -19.46
N LEU A 300 15.22 -17.66 -18.91
CA LEU A 300 15.44 -18.40 -17.65
C LEU A 300 16.74 -19.20 -17.69
N HIS A 301 16.91 -20.01 -18.74
CA HIS A 301 18.07 -20.87 -18.90
C HIS A 301 19.35 -20.06 -19.10
N ALA A 302 19.29 -18.97 -19.85
CA ALA A 302 20.43 -18.07 -20.05
C ALA A 302 20.88 -17.41 -18.73
N ALA A 303 19.93 -16.90 -17.93
CA ALA A 303 20.23 -16.31 -16.62
C ALA A 303 20.81 -17.34 -15.64
N ARG A 304 20.27 -18.57 -15.63
CA ARG A 304 20.79 -19.66 -14.79
C ARG A 304 22.19 -20.10 -15.24
N ALA A 305 22.44 -20.18 -16.54
CA ALA A 305 23.77 -20.50 -17.08
C ALA A 305 24.80 -19.42 -16.74
N ALA A 306 24.38 -18.17 -16.62
CA ALA A 306 25.21 -17.05 -16.15
C ALA A 306 25.42 -17.02 -14.62
N GLY A 307 24.86 -17.99 -13.89
CA GLY A 307 25.07 -18.14 -12.43
C GLY A 307 24.12 -17.32 -11.56
N PHE A 308 23.08 -16.71 -12.11
CA PHE A 308 22.11 -15.93 -11.33
C PHE A 308 21.04 -16.81 -10.68
N ALA A 309 20.50 -16.33 -9.56
CA ALA A 309 19.34 -16.96 -8.92
C ALA A 309 18.09 -16.71 -9.78
N VAL A 310 17.39 -17.78 -10.14
CA VAL A 310 16.21 -17.70 -11.00
C VAL A 310 15.01 -18.45 -10.41
N ARG A 311 13.86 -17.78 -10.39
CA ARG A 311 12.57 -18.34 -9.95
C ARG A 311 11.53 -18.19 -11.08
N LEU A 312 10.68 -19.20 -11.24
CA LEU A 312 9.49 -19.14 -12.09
C LEU A 312 8.25 -19.18 -11.20
N ILE A 313 7.33 -18.25 -11.44
CA ILE A 313 6.01 -18.19 -10.83
C ILE A 313 5.00 -18.41 -11.97
N PRO A 314 4.37 -19.58 -12.05
CA PRO A 314 3.45 -19.87 -13.14
C PRO A 314 2.20 -19.00 -13.04
N GLY A 315 1.71 -18.55 -14.19
CA GLY A 315 0.43 -17.89 -14.32
C GLY A 315 -0.71 -18.89 -14.54
N ILE A 316 -1.93 -18.46 -14.23
CA ILE A 316 -3.14 -19.23 -14.53
C ILE A 316 -3.45 -19.02 -16.01
N GLU A 317 -3.25 -20.04 -16.83
CA GLU A 317 -3.70 -19.99 -18.23
C GLU A 317 -5.22 -19.93 -18.25
N ALA A 318 -5.78 -19.04 -19.08
CA ALA A 318 -7.16 -19.21 -19.47
C ALA A 318 -7.22 -20.49 -20.29
N GLU A 319 -8.00 -21.48 -19.84
CA GLU A 319 -8.45 -22.52 -20.74
C GLU A 319 -9.06 -21.79 -21.93
N LEU A 320 -8.49 -21.99 -23.12
CA LEU A 320 -9.25 -21.76 -24.34
C LEU A 320 -10.48 -22.63 -24.15
N GLU A 321 -11.64 -22.03 -23.95
CA GLU A 321 -12.92 -22.69 -24.17
C GLU A 321 -12.94 -23.09 -25.66
N THR A 322 -12.26 -24.17 -26.01
CA THR A 322 -12.80 -25.06 -27.02
C THR A 322 -14.12 -25.53 -26.44
N PRO A 323 -15.27 -25.28 -27.08
CA PRO A 323 -16.52 -25.89 -26.66
C PRO A 323 -16.40 -27.39 -26.90
N SER A 324 -15.74 -28.11 -25.99
CA SER A 324 -15.75 -29.54 -25.96
C SER A 324 -17.07 -29.95 -25.33
N GLN A 325 -17.94 -30.51 -26.17
CA GLN A 325 -19.11 -31.26 -25.73
C GLN A 325 -18.68 -32.37 -24.77
N SER A 326 -18.66 -32.07 -23.47
CA SER A 326 -18.94 -32.99 -22.36
C SER A 326 -18.56 -32.30 -21.05
N ASP A 327 -19.56 -31.75 -20.35
CA ASP A 327 -19.48 -31.56 -18.90
C ASP A 327 -19.24 -32.93 -18.27
N THR A 328 -17.97 -33.27 -18.03
CA THR A 328 -17.62 -34.39 -17.17
C THR A 328 -16.55 -33.89 -16.22
N VAL A 329 -17.01 -33.47 -15.04
CA VAL A 329 -16.15 -33.29 -13.86
C VAL A 329 -15.48 -34.63 -13.58
N GLN A 330 -14.23 -34.79 -14.02
CA GLN A 330 -13.40 -35.90 -13.57
C GLN A 330 -13.02 -35.66 -12.11
N THR A 331 -13.77 -36.29 -11.21
CA THR A 331 -13.36 -36.39 -9.81
C THR A 331 -12.21 -37.39 -9.70
N LEU A 332 -11.05 -36.93 -9.22
CA LEU A 332 -9.82 -37.73 -9.01
C LEU A 332 -9.93 -38.80 -7.89
N ASN A 333 -11.13 -39.08 -7.39
CA ASN A 333 -11.36 -39.92 -6.21
C ASN A 333 -11.94 -41.32 -6.50
N GLN A 334 -11.87 -41.82 -7.73
CA GLN A 334 -12.25 -43.21 -8.01
C GLN A 334 -11.06 -44.15 -7.82
N ARG A 335 -10.95 -44.73 -6.62
CA ARG A 335 -10.10 -45.91 -6.36
C ARG A 335 -10.65 -47.08 -7.20
N PRO A 336 -9.79 -47.87 -7.88
CA PRO A 336 -10.25 -49.05 -8.57
C PRO A 336 -10.64 -50.13 -7.54
N ASP A 337 -11.89 -50.57 -7.59
CA ASP A 337 -12.40 -51.68 -6.80
C ASP A 337 -11.63 -52.97 -7.15
N ALA A 338 -10.85 -53.46 -6.19
CA ALA A 338 -10.18 -54.75 -6.27
C ALA A 338 -11.22 -55.87 -6.09
N SER A 339 -11.80 -56.31 -7.21
CA SER A 339 -12.48 -57.60 -7.26
C SER A 339 -11.43 -58.72 -7.40
N GLN A 340 -11.01 -59.30 -6.28
CA GLN A 340 -10.42 -60.64 -6.27
C GLN A 340 -11.01 -61.52 -5.16
N GLY A 341 -11.89 -62.43 -5.60
CA GLY A 341 -11.79 -63.85 -5.28
C GLY A 341 -11.95 -64.28 -3.83
N THR A 342 -13.16 -64.69 -3.45
CA THR A 342 -13.29 -65.82 -2.53
C THR A 342 -14.30 -66.82 -3.08
N ARG A 343 -13.80 -68.03 -3.31
CA ARG A 343 -14.48 -69.19 -3.90
C ARG A 343 -15.69 -69.58 -3.04
N ARG A 344 -16.85 -69.71 -3.69
CA ARG A 344 -17.96 -70.55 -3.20
C ARG A 344 -17.57 -72.02 -3.40
N THR A 345 -17.46 -72.78 -2.32
CA THR A 345 -17.60 -74.24 -2.35
C THR A 345 -18.92 -74.60 -1.66
N ALA A 346 -19.75 -75.34 -2.39
CA ALA A 346 -21.03 -75.86 -1.96
C ALA A 346 -20.87 -77.04 -0.98
N ASN A 347 -21.80 -77.20 -0.04
CA ASN A 347 -22.52 -78.46 0.16
C ASN A 347 -23.81 -78.27 1.01
N PRO A 348 -24.84 -79.13 0.85
CA PRO A 348 -26.23 -78.84 1.19
C PRO A 348 -26.76 -79.57 2.44
N ALA A 349 -27.94 -79.10 2.88
CA ALA A 349 -29.04 -79.81 3.55
C ALA A 349 -28.78 -80.69 4.79
N ARG A 350 -29.39 -80.32 5.94
CA ARG A 350 -30.51 -81.07 6.58
C ARG A 350 -30.97 -80.49 7.93
N LYS A 351 -32.30 -80.29 8.00
CA LYS A 351 -33.25 -80.69 9.05
C LYS A 351 -32.99 -80.41 10.56
N ALA A 352 -33.97 -79.68 11.10
CA ALA A 352 -34.94 -80.12 12.13
C ALA A 352 -34.72 -79.67 13.59
N ALA A 353 -35.88 -79.30 14.15
CA ALA A 353 -36.24 -78.95 15.53
C ALA A 353 -35.81 -77.56 16.01
#